data_AF-A0A932W1N5-F1
#
_entry.id   AF-A0A932W1N5-F1
#
_cell.length_a   1.000
_cell.length_b   1.000
_cell.length_c   1.000
_cell.angle_alpha   90.00
_cell.angle_beta   90.00
_cell.angle_gamma   90.00
#
_symmetry.space_group_name_H-M   'P 1'
#
loop_
_entity.id
_entity.type
_entity.pdbx_description
1 polymer ?
#
loop_
_entity_poly.entity_id
_entity_poly.type
_entity_poly.pdbx_seq_one_letter_code
_entity_poly.pdbx_strand_id
1 'polypeptide(L)'
;MRRMIMDAIRQDPEWLHGEYKTPPRGLVSAIHILMMMSSSPLQWQKEAPTRDLADQFFDTWIKARLERTDANDFLYQVDASRDYDPAPQLEKIKALLLAINSADDQVNPPELGIMEKEIRRVKRGRFILIPISDRTRGHGTHSLPELWKEHLAALLESSPMPAAE
;
A
#
# COMPACT_ATOMS: atom_id res chain seq x y z
N MET A 1 7.29 0.19 11.02
CA MET A 1 5.82 0.01 11.11
C MET A 1 5.38 -1.44 11.01
N ARG A 2 5.79 -2.25 10.00
CA ARG A 2 5.41 -3.68 9.92
C ARG A 2 5.63 -4.49 11.21
N ARG A 3 6.82 -4.41 11.80
CA ARG A 3 7.11 -5.06 13.10
C ARG A 3 6.16 -4.60 14.21
N MET A 4 5.84 -3.31 14.27
CA MET A 4 4.90 -2.78 15.27
C MET A 4 3.50 -3.39 15.11
N ILE A 5 3.02 -3.55 13.88
CA ILE A 5 1.74 -4.24 13.58
C ILE A 5 1.80 -5.69 14.05
N MET A 6 2.84 -6.42 13.64
CA MET A 6 2.95 -7.85 13.97
C MET A 6 3.08 -8.07 15.48
N ASP A 7 3.90 -7.26 16.15
CA ASP A 7 4.12 -7.34 17.59
C ASP A 7 2.85 -6.97 18.36
N ALA A 8 2.07 -5.98 17.88
CA ALA A 8 0.78 -5.61 18.49
C ALA A 8 -0.20 -6.79 18.54
N ILE A 9 -0.21 -7.66 17.51
CA ILE A 9 -1.06 -8.85 17.49
C ILE A 9 -0.41 -10.00 18.27
N ARG A 10 0.85 -10.35 17.96
CA ARG A 10 1.54 -11.52 18.53
C ARG A 10 1.76 -11.43 20.04
N GLN A 11 1.89 -10.22 20.57
CA GLN A 11 2.10 -9.99 22.00
C GLN A 11 0.80 -9.78 22.76
N ASP A 12 -0.35 -9.75 22.09
CA ASP A 12 -1.65 -9.71 22.76
C ASP A 12 -1.97 -11.11 23.34
N PRO A 13 -2.13 -11.26 24.67
CA PRO A 13 -2.52 -12.53 25.27
C PRO A 13 -3.86 -13.06 24.74
N GLU A 14 -4.79 -12.19 24.34
CA GLU A 14 -6.10 -12.56 23.80
C GLU A 14 -6.00 -13.16 22.38
N TRP A 15 -4.90 -12.94 21.66
CA TRP A 15 -4.67 -13.55 20.35
C TRP A 15 -4.54 -15.09 20.44
N LEU A 16 -4.16 -15.62 21.61
CA LEU A 16 -4.08 -17.06 21.89
C LEU A 16 -3.35 -17.86 20.81
N HIS A 17 -2.19 -17.37 20.36
CA HIS A 17 -1.40 -18.01 19.29
C HIS A 17 -2.17 -18.24 17.97
N GLY A 18 -3.19 -17.42 17.71
CA GLY A 18 -4.05 -17.52 16.53
C GLY A 18 -5.39 -18.21 16.79
N GLU A 19 -5.62 -18.77 17.99
CA GLU A 19 -6.82 -19.52 18.36
C GLU A 19 -7.90 -18.67 19.06
N TYR A 20 -7.77 -17.34 19.00
CA TYR A 20 -8.71 -16.39 19.62
C TYR A 20 -10.17 -16.64 19.20
N LYS A 21 -11.10 -16.36 20.11
CA LYS A 21 -12.56 -16.50 19.88
C LYS A 21 -13.24 -15.17 19.59
N THR A 22 -12.60 -14.08 19.98
CA THR A 22 -13.01 -12.70 19.71
C THR A 22 -11.79 -11.93 19.23
N PRO A 23 -11.94 -10.93 18.34
CA PRO A 23 -10.79 -10.18 17.84
C PRO A 23 -9.94 -9.60 18.98
N PRO A 24 -8.61 -9.84 18.99
CA PRO A 24 -7.73 -9.35 20.05
C PRO A 24 -7.60 -7.82 20.00
N ARG A 25 -7.43 -7.15 21.14
CA ARG A 25 -7.25 -5.69 21.22
C ARG A 25 -6.02 -5.20 20.46
N GLY A 26 -5.01 -6.05 20.31
CA GLY A 26 -3.82 -5.86 19.50
C GLY A 26 -4.13 -5.58 18.03
N LEU A 27 -5.23 -6.13 17.50
CA LEU A 27 -5.70 -5.82 16.15
C LEU A 27 -6.10 -4.34 16.00
N VAL A 28 -6.68 -3.73 17.04
CA VAL A 28 -7.04 -2.30 17.02
C VAL A 28 -5.79 -1.44 16.88
N SER A 29 -4.77 -1.72 17.69
CA SER A 29 -3.46 -1.04 17.62
C SER A 29 -2.79 -1.23 16.25
N ALA A 30 -2.84 -2.44 15.72
CA ALA A 30 -2.32 -2.75 14.39
C ALA A 30 -3.04 -1.95 13.29
N ILE A 31 -4.36 -1.78 13.39
CA ILE A 31 -5.19 -1.00 12.46
C ILE A 31 -4.91 0.51 12.58
N HIS A 32 -4.64 1.06 13.77
CA HIS A 32 -4.19 2.45 13.91
C HIS A 32 -2.89 2.71 13.13
N ILE A 33 -1.94 1.78 13.21
CA ILE A 33 -0.68 1.88 12.46
C ILE A 33 -0.96 1.79 10.95
N LEU A 34 -1.87 0.91 10.52
CA LEU A 34 -2.29 0.84 9.13
C LEU A 34 -2.92 2.15 8.64
N MET A 35 -3.77 2.78 9.44
CA MET A 35 -4.37 4.08 9.12
C MET A 35 -3.28 5.12 8.85
N MET A 36 -2.29 5.22 9.75
CA MET A 36 -1.14 6.12 9.58
C MET A 36 -0.34 5.81 8.32
N MET A 37 -0.05 4.54 8.05
CA MET A 37 0.68 4.10 6.85
C MET A 37 -0.07 4.45 5.56
N SER A 38 -1.39 4.35 5.56
CA SER A 38 -2.25 4.60 4.40
C SER A 38 -2.79 6.04 4.34
N SER A 39 -2.18 6.94 5.09
CA SER A 39 -2.67 8.31 5.23
C SER A 39 -2.60 9.10 3.92
N SER A 40 -3.55 10.00 3.74
CA SER A 40 -3.59 10.97 2.64
C SER A 40 -3.92 12.36 3.20
N PRO A 41 -2.94 13.06 3.78
CA PRO A 41 -3.18 14.30 4.51
C PRO A 41 -3.94 15.36 3.70
N LEU A 42 -3.60 15.52 2.40
CA LEU A 42 -4.28 16.47 1.51
C LEU A 42 -5.79 16.19 1.40
N GLN A 43 -6.18 14.91 1.39
CA GLN A 43 -7.57 14.51 1.22
C GLN A 43 -8.31 14.50 2.56
N TRP A 44 -7.66 14.00 3.61
CA TRP A 44 -8.23 13.99 4.97
C TRP A 44 -8.49 15.40 5.49
N GLN A 45 -7.63 16.37 5.19
CA GLN A 45 -7.87 17.76 5.57
C GLN A 45 -9.12 18.34 4.89
N LYS A 46 -9.49 17.87 3.69
CA LYS A 46 -10.71 18.31 2.99
C LYS A 46 -11.96 17.61 3.49
N GLU A 47 -11.86 16.31 3.77
CA GLU A 47 -12.96 15.49 4.27
C GLU A 47 -13.29 15.78 5.74
N ALA A 48 -12.26 16.00 6.55
CA ALA A 48 -12.36 16.20 7.99
C ALA A 48 -11.58 17.45 8.46
N PRO A 49 -12.00 18.68 8.06
CA PRO A 49 -11.26 19.91 8.34
C PRO A 49 -11.35 20.41 9.78
N THR A 50 -12.21 19.80 10.61
CA THR A 50 -12.44 20.18 12.00
C THR A 50 -12.21 18.98 12.91
N ARG A 51 -11.99 19.24 14.21
CA ARG A 51 -11.82 18.19 15.21
C ARG A 51 -12.99 17.19 15.19
N ASP A 52 -14.22 17.68 15.27
CA ASP A 52 -15.40 16.81 15.37
C ASP A 52 -15.57 15.93 14.12
N LEU A 53 -15.27 16.48 12.93
CA LEU A 53 -15.29 15.70 11.68
C LEU A 53 -14.12 14.69 11.62
N ALA A 54 -12.94 15.04 12.17
CA ALA A 54 -11.80 14.13 12.22
C ALA A 54 -12.03 12.96 13.19
N ASP A 55 -12.63 13.23 14.35
CA ASP A 55 -13.05 12.22 15.32
C ASP A 55 -14.09 11.27 14.67
N GLN A 56 -15.09 11.82 13.97
CA GLN A 56 -16.09 11.02 13.25
C GLN A 56 -15.49 10.18 12.10
N PHE A 57 -14.58 10.76 11.32
CA PHE A 57 -13.87 10.06 10.25
C PHE A 57 -13.04 8.89 10.81
N PHE A 58 -12.29 9.14 11.88
CA PHE A 58 -11.50 8.13 12.59
C PHE A 58 -12.39 6.98 13.07
N ASP A 59 -13.46 7.27 13.82
CA ASP A 59 -14.36 6.24 14.36
C ASP A 59 -14.98 5.38 13.25
N THR A 60 -15.42 6.03 12.16
CA THR A 60 -16.01 5.37 11.00
C THR A 60 -15.00 4.45 10.31
N TRP A 61 -13.79 4.96 10.05
CA TRP A 61 -12.74 4.21 9.36
C TRP A 61 -12.28 3.00 10.18
N ILE A 62 -12.06 3.18 11.48
CA ILE A 62 -11.62 2.13 12.40
C ILE A 62 -12.68 1.05 12.52
N LYS A 63 -13.95 1.42 12.75
CA LYS A 63 -15.06 0.48 12.80
C LYS A 63 -15.15 -0.34 11.51
N ALA A 64 -15.19 0.33 10.36
CA ALA A 64 -15.30 -0.33 9.06
C ALA A 64 -14.10 -1.25 8.76
N ARG A 65 -12.90 -0.93 9.26
CA ARG A 65 -11.71 -1.79 9.09
C ARG A 65 -11.76 -3.00 10.02
N LEU A 66 -12.12 -2.82 11.30
CA LEU A 66 -12.22 -3.91 12.26
C LEU A 66 -13.26 -4.96 11.85
N GLU A 67 -14.41 -4.54 11.33
CA GLU A 67 -15.49 -5.44 10.89
C GLU A 67 -15.09 -6.41 9.77
N ARG A 68 -14.04 -6.09 9.00
CA ARG A 68 -13.60 -6.86 7.81
C ARG A 68 -12.18 -7.43 7.93
N THR A 69 -11.56 -7.35 9.10
CA THR A 69 -10.16 -7.75 9.28
C THR A 69 -10.05 -8.85 10.32
N ASP A 70 -9.57 -10.00 9.89
CA ASP A 70 -9.13 -11.06 10.78
C ASP A 70 -7.67 -10.80 11.22
N ALA A 71 -7.33 -11.07 12.49
CA ALA A 71 -6.00 -10.77 13.03
C ALA A 71 -4.92 -11.71 12.48
N ASN A 72 -5.23 -12.98 12.22
CA ASN A 72 -4.29 -13.90 11.60
C ASN A 72 -4.05 -13.50 10.15
N ASP A 73 -5.12 -13.26 9.38
CA ASP A 73 -4.99 -12.84 7.98
C ASP A 73 -4.21 -11.53 7.86
N PHE A 74 -4.47 -10.56 8.73
CA PHE A 74 -3.75 -9.30 8.72
C PHE A 74 -2.27 -9.46 9.09
N LEU A 75 -1.97 -10.33 10.05
CA LEU A 75 -0.60 -10.70 10.40
C LEU A 75 0.12 -11.31 9.19
N TYR A 76 -0.49 -12.28 8.52
CA TYR A 76 0.09 -12.92 7.33
C TYR A 76 0.31 -11.93 6.19
N GLN A 77 -0.65 -11.05 5.91
CA GLN A 77 -0.53 -10.02 4.87
C GLN A 77 0.67 -9.09 5.11
N VAL A 78 0.87 -8.67 6.35
CA VAL A 78 1.96 -7.75 6.70
C VAL A 78 3.32 -8.47 6.70
N ASP A 79 3.39 -9.69 7.24
CA ASP A 79 4.64 -10.47 7.31
C ASP A 79 5.11 -10.91 5.91
N ALA A 80 4.19 -11.17 4.97
CA ALA A 80 4.51 -11.59 3.60
C ALA A 80 5.39 -10.60 2.80
N SER A 81 5.48 -9.34 3.23
CA SER A 81 6.32 -8.31 2.59
C SER A 81 7.53 -7.91 3.45
N ARG A 82 7.83 -8.63 4.53
CA ARG A 82 8.82 -8.23 5.53
C ARG A 82 10.25 -8.24 4.99
N ASP A 83 10.58 -9.23 4.19
CA ASP A 83 11.92 -9.50 3.63
C ASP A 83 11.93 -9.40 2.10
N TYR A 84 10.87 -8.86 1.51
CA TYR A 84 10.78 -8.67 0.06
C TYR A 84 11.86 -7.69 -0.43
N ASP A 85 12.86 -8.23 -1.14
CA ASP A 85 13.91 -7.47 -1.81
C ASP A 85 14.17 -8.02 -3.22
N PRO A 86 13.58 -7.42 -4.27
CA PRO A 86 13.86 -7.81 -5.65
C PRO A 86 15.15 -7.19 -6.20
N ALA A 87 15.81 -6.28 -5.48
CA ALA A 87 16.92 -5.48 -5.99
C ALA A 87 18.07 -6.31 -6.58
N PRO A 88 18.48 -7.47 -6.02
CA PRO A 88 19.56 -8.27 -6.61
C PRO A 88 19.22 -8.89 -7.98
N GLN A 89 17.97 -8.85 -8.41
CA GLN A 89 17.48 -9.57 -9.59
C GLN A 89 16.88 -8.67 -10.67
N LEU A 90 16.93 -7.34 -10.51
CA LEU A 90 16.29 -6.40 -11.43
C LEU A 90 16.78 -6.55 -12.89
N GLU A 91 18.07 -6.79 -13.10
CA GLU A 91 18.66 -6.97 -14.44
C GLU A 91 18.17 -8.26 -15.14
N LYS A 92 17.61 -9.21 -14.40
CA LYS A 92 17.04 -10.44 -14.97
C LYS A 92 15.68 -10.20 -15.63
N ILE A 93 15.03 -9.07 -15.36
CA ILE A 93 13.72 -8.73 -15.91
C ILE A 93 13.87 -8.37 -17.40
N LYS A 94 13.36 -9.26 -18.26
CA LYS A 94 13.38 -9.11 -19.73
C LYS A 94 12.07 -8.54 -20.30
N ALA A 95 10.97 -8.67 -19.56
CA ALA A 95 9.66 -8.16 -19.94
C ALA A 95 9.67 -6.63 -20.02
N LEU A 96 8.72 -6.05 -20.76
CA LEU A 96 8.38 -4.65 -20.56
C LEU A 96 7.88 -4.49 -19.12
N LEU A 97 8.45 -3.53 -18.40
CA LEU A 97 8.04 -3.25 -17.03
C LEU A 97 7.72 -1.77 -16.91
N LEU A 98 6.54 -1.49 -16.37
CA LEU A 98 6.11 -0.16 -16.00
C LEU A 98 5.85 -0.15 -14.50
N ALA A 99 6.62 0.66 -13.78
CA ALA A 99 6.35 0.98 -12.38
C ALA A 99 5.61 2.32 -12.34
N ILE A 100 4.47 2.37 -11.65
CA ILE A 100 3.68 3.59 -11.46
C ILE A 100 3.52 3.81 -9.97
N ASN A 101 3.80 5.03 -9.52
CA ASN A 101 3.57 5.45 -8.13
C ASN A 101 2.93 6.85 -8.12
N SER A 102 2.45 7.31 -6.97
CA SER A 102 1.99 8.69 -6.78
C SER A 102 2.84 9.45 -5.78
N ALA A 103 2.94 10.76 -5.95
CA ALA A 103 3.77 11.64 -5.12
C ALA A 103 3.32 11.73 -3.65
N ASP A 104 2.11 11.24 -3.34
CA ASP A 104 1.52 11.22 -2.01
C ASP A 104 1.48 9.83 -1.36
N ASP A 105 2.14 8.82 -1.94
CA ASP A 105 2.20 7.47 -1.38
C ASP A 105 3.18 7.39 -0.19
N GLN A 106 2.65 7.35 1.03
CA GLN A 106 3.43 7.19 2.26
C GLN A 106 3.96 5.76 2.49
N VAL A 107 3.37 4.74 1.87
CA VAL A 107 3.83 3.35 1.98
C VAL A 107 5.06 3.13 1.10
N ASN A 108 5.06 3.72 -0.10
CA ASN A 108 6.16 3.70 -1.05
C ASN A 108 6.66 5.14 -1.33
N PRO A 109 7.29 5.80 -0.35
CA PRO A 109 7.63 7.23 -0.41
C PRO A 109 8.54 7.56 -1.60
N PRO A 110 8.06 8.28 -2.62
CA PRO A 110 8.84 8.61 -3.81
C PRO A 110 9.99 9.59 -3.52
N GLU A 111 9.93 10.36 -2.45
CA GLU A 111 11.01 11.26 -2.01
C GLU A 111 12.32 10.53 -1.70
N LEU A 112 12.28 9.20 -1.49
CA LEU A 112 13.48 8.39 -1.29
C LEU A 112 14.28 8.17 -2.59
N GLY A 113 13.69 8.40 -3.77
CA GLY A 113 14.35 8.24 -5.07
C GLY A 113 14.75 6.80 -5.43
N ILE A 114 14.26 5.80 -4.67
CA ILE A 114 14.63 4.39 -4.85
C ILE A 114 14.16 3.91 -6.22
N MET A 115 12.91 4.18 -6.59
CA MET A 115 12.35 3.69 -7.83
C MET A 115 13.05 4.31 -9.06
N GLU A 116 13.27 5.62 -9.05
CA GLU A 116 13.94 6.39 -10.10
C GLU A 116 15.38 5.91 -10.36
N LYS A 117 16.07 5.46 -9.31
CA LYS A 117 17.40 4.88 -9.39
C LYS A 117 17.36 3.44 -9.87
N GLU A 118 16.60 2.58 -9.19
CA GLU A 118 16.65 1.14 -9.39
C GLU A 118 15.99 0.70 -10.70
N ILE A 119 14.96 1.41 -11.20
CA ILE A 119 14.31 1.10 -12.48
C ILE A 119 15.27 1.15 -13.66
N ARG A 120 16.37 1.92 -13.57
CA ARG A 120 17.40 2.03 -14.62
C ARG A 120 18.14 0.71 -14.85
N ARG A 121 18.13 -0.19 -13.86
CA ARG A 121 18.73 -1.53 -13.94
C ARG A 121 17.84 -2.51 -14.72
N VAL A 122 16.55 -2.21 -14.82
CA VAL A 122 15.60 -2.98 -15.63
C VAL A 122 15.73 -2.51 -17.08
N LYS A 123 16.28 -3.35 -17.96
CA LYS A 123 16.62 -3.00 -19.37
C LYS A 123 15.46 -2.34 -20.14
N ARG A 124 14.23 -2.76 -19.86
CA ARG A 124 13.00 -2.23 -20.49
C ARG A 124 12.05 -1.63 -19.45
N GLY A 125 12.61 -1.15 -18.34
CA GLY A 125 11.88 -0.54 -17.23
C GLY A 125 11.57 0.92 -17.52
N ARG A 126 10.35 1.34 -17.18
CA ARG A 126 9.94 2.74 -17.13
C ARG A 126 9.28 3.02 -15.79
N PHE A 127 9.53 4.21 -15.28
CA PHE A 127 8.87 4.70 -14.07
C PHE A 127 8.03 5.92 -14.38
N ILE A 128 6.83 5.97 -13.82
CA ILE A 128 5.92 7.11 -13.86
C ILE A 128 5.57 7.50 -12.44
N LEU A 129 5.79 8.77 -12.11
CA LEU A 129 5.32 9.36 -10.87
C LEU A 129 4.13 10.27 -11.17
N ILE A 130 2.96 9.90 -10.67
CA ILE A 130 1.75 10.71 -10.74
C ILE A 130 1.90 11.87 -9.74
N PRO A 131 1.86 13.14 -10.18
CA PRO A 131 1.93 14.27 -9.27
C PRO A 131 0.76 14.26 -8.27
N ILE A 132 1.03 14.71 -7.05
CA ILE A 132 -0.02 14.91 -6.04
C ILE A 132 -1.08 15.86 -6.60
N SER A 133 -2.35 15.53 -6.39
CA SER A 133 -3.45 16.36 -6.84
C SER A 133 -4.71 16.10 -6.03
N ASP A 134 -5.76 16.84 -6.33
CA ASP A 134 -7.07 16.65 -5.72
C ASP A 134 -7.68 15.26 -6.01
N ARG A 135 -7.16 14.54 -7.02
CA ARG A 135 -7.61 13.21 -7.41
C ARG A 135 -6.84 12.08 -6.72
N THR A 136 -5.62 12.32 -6.23
CA THR A 136 -4.81 11.27 -5.57
C THR A 136 -5.37 10.95 -4.17
N ARG A 137 -5.08 9.75 -3.64
CA ARG A 137 -5.61 9.22 -2.37
C ARG A 137 -4.49 8.59 -1.53
N GLY A 138 -3.31 9.23 -1.49
CA GLY A 138 -2.14 8.67 -0.83
C GLY A 138 -1.75 7.32 -1.47
N HIS A 139 -1.41 6.33 -0.64
CA HIS A 139 -1.18 4.97 -1.12
C HIS A 139 -2.37 4.42 -1.91
N GLY A 140 -3.62 4.77 -1.53
CA GLY A 140 -4.84 4.34 -2.21
C GLY A 140 -4.97 4.78 -3.67
N THR A 141 -4.10 5.68 -4.17
CA THR A 141 -4.05 6.08 -5.58
C THR A 141 -3.86 4.89 -6.52
N HIS A 142 -3.17 3.82 -6.08
CA HIS A 142 -3.00 2.62 -6.89
C HIS A 142 -4.35 1.96 -7.26
N SER A 143 -5.41 2.17 -6.46
CA SER A 143 -6.76 1.66 -6.68
C SER A 143 -7.65 2.57 -7.54
N LEU A 144 -7.10 3.62 -8.15
CA LEU A 144 -7.83 4.56 -9.00
C LEU A 144 -7.36 4.45 -10.48
N PRO A 145 -7.92 3.52 -11.27
CA PRO A 145 -7.52 3.30 -12.66
C PRO A 145 -7.54 4.55 -13.51
N GLU A 146 -8.47 5.47 -13.26
CA GLU A 146 -8.58 6.74 -13.97
C GLU A 146 -7.32 7.63 -13.93
N LEU A 147 -6.36 7.36 -13.04
CA LEU A 147 -5.09 8.09 -12.93
C LEU A 147 -3.92 7.39 -13.64
N TRP A 148 -4.04 6.10 -13.96
CA TRP A 148 -2.93 5.32 -14.52
C TRP A 148 -3.29 4.46 -15.73
N LYS A 149 -4.57 4.31 -16.06
CA LYS A 149 -5.07 3.38 -17.10
C LYS A 149 -4.48 3.64 -18.47
N GLU A 150 -4.24 4.91 -18.84
CA GLU A 150 -3.65 5.26 -20.14
C GLU A 150 -2.21 4.75 -20.25
N HIS A 151 -1.47 4.73 -19.14
CA HIS A 151 -0.12 4.15 -19.12
C HIS A 151 -0.16 2.62 -19.23
N LEU A 152 -1.16 1.96 -18.62
CA LEU A 152 -1.37 0.53 -18.80
C LEU A 152 -1.76 0.22 -20.26
N ALA A 153 -2.66 0.98 -20.87
CA ALA A 153 -3.05 0.79 -22.26
C ALA A 153 -1.83 0.88 -23.19
N ALA A 154 -1.00 1.92 -23.04
CA ALA A 154 0.23 2.05 -23.81
C ALA A 154 1.24 0.90 -23.56
N LEU A 155 1.32 0.37 -22.34
CA LEU A 155 2.14 -0.82 -22.04
C LEU A 155 1.61 -2.05 -22.79
N LEU A 156 0.30 -2.26 -22.80
CA LEU A 156 -0.34 -3.40 -23.46
C LEU A 156 -0.19 -3.32 -24.98
N GLU A 157 -0.42 -2.15 -25.58
CA GLU A 157 -0.22 -1.92 -27.02
C GLU A 157 1.23 -2.14 -27.46
N SER A 158 2.19 -1.78 -26.61
CA SER A 158 3.62 -1.97 -26.89
C SER A 158 4.14 -3.36 -26.52
N SER A 159 3.33 -4.19 -25.85
CA SER A 159 3.72 -5.54 -25.47
C SER A 159 3.72 -6.47 -26.67
N PRO A 160 4.78 -7.26 -26.88
CA PRO A 160 4.79 -8.23 -27.96
C PRO A 160 3.64 -9.22 -27.76
N MET A 161 2.87 -9.46 -28.82
CA MET A 161 1.90 -10.56 -28.85
C MET A 161 2.64 -11.86 -28.49
N PRO A 162 2.04 -12.74 -27.66
CA PRO A 162 2.64 -14.05 -27.43
C PRO A 162 2.91 -14.71 -28.78
N ALA A 163 4.09 -15.33 -28.91
CA ALA A 163 4.36 -16.17 -30.06
C ALA A 163 3.24 -17.21 -30.11
N ALA A 164 2.57 -17.34 -31.26
CA ALA A 164 1.62 -18.42 -31.46
C ALA A 164 2.38 -19.74 -31.25
N GLU A 165 1.93 -20.54 -30.28
CA GLU A 165 2.41 -21.91 -30.06
C GLU A 165 1.96 -22.85 -31.18
#